data_AF-A0A3N5R8T0-F1
#
_entry.id   AF-A0A3N5R8T0-F1
#
_cell.length_a   1.000
_cell.length_b   1.000
_cell.length_c   1.000
_cell.angle_alpha   90.00
_cell.angle_beta   90.00
_cell.angle_gamma   90.00
#
_symmetry.space_group_name_H-M   'P 1'
#
loop_
_entity.id
_entity.type
_entity.pdbx_description
1 polymer ?
#
loop_
_entity_poly.entity_id
_entity_poly.type
_entity_poly.pdbx_seq_one_letter_code
_entity_poly.pdbx_strand_id
1 'polypeptide(L)'
;MTTPANPQDANSNPVSANNAGQVLETQPGEVGEPTSMPAVQPPLEEYEELTPELVEDEAIRGDFVIRWAVVLLAFLLASTKVGDASTLVQIKTGQYLASHGFLPPRNDVFSATATDRLWPNLSWGFDLILGSVYSLAGFVGISAFKALVVAITFALVASISRRGLPTWWTSICATLALLACHMRLTAQPTIVTLLGLATVFFLLHRFREERSNDLPDAQPQQTRSLWALGLVFVVWCNLDSRAFLGLSCLLLYTVGETLAATFKTRSALAPGKVRHLWIVTAICAAAML
;
A
#
# COMPACT_ATOMS: atom_id res chain seq x y z
N MET A 1 68.01 -0.67 -46.01
CA MET A 1 69.24 -1.43 -45.71
C MET A 1 68.83 -2.70 -45.00
N THR A 2 68.63 -3.76 -45.78
CA THR A 2 69.50 -4.97 -45.87
C THR A 2 69.04 -6.07 -44.90
N THR A 3 68.25 -6.99 -45.45
CA THR A 3 68.15 -8.42 -45.11
C THR A 3 69.56 -9.04 -44.96
N PRO A 4 69.76 -10.21 -44.31
CA PRO A 4 69.50 -11.47 -45.03
C PRO A 4 69.16 -12.74 -44.20
N ALA A 5 68.48 -13.67 -44.91
CA ALA A 5 68.73 -15.12 -45.06
C ALA A 5 68.94 -16.04 -43.84
N ASN A 6 68.21 -17.17 -43.79
CA ASN A 6 68.68 -18.46 -44.33
C ASN A 6 67.55 -19.52 -44.36
N PRO A 7 67.55 -20.52 -45.29
CA PRO A 7 66.39 -21.37 -45.60
C PRO A 7 66.63 -22.89 -45.39
N GLN A 8 65.63 -23.68 -45.81
CA GLN A 8 65.68 -25.04 -46.39
C GLN A 8 65.75 -26.30 -45.50
N ASP A 9 64.74 -27.18 -45.64
CA ASP A 9 64.81 -28.59 -46.16
C ASP A 9 63.57 -29.39 -45.68
N ALA A 10 62.63 -29.85 -46.52
CA ALA A 10 62.68 -30.94 -47.53
C ALA A 10 62.53 -32.37 -46.95
N ASN A 11 61.34 -32.97 -47.16
CA ASN A 11 61.08 -34.42 -47.43
C ASN A 11 59.55 -34.61 -47.61
N SER A 12 58.99 -34.75 -48.83
CA SER A 12 58.86 -35.97 -49.68
C SER A 12 57.88 -37.03 -49.10
N ASN A 13 56.61 -37.12 -49.54
CA ASN A 13 56.04 -37.80 -50.75
C ASN A 13 55.44 -39.20 -50.41
N PRO A 14 54.61 -39.87 -51.27
CA PRO A 14 53.52 -39.42 -52.17
C PRO A 14 52.29 -40.41 -52.23
N VAL A 15 51.46 -40.28 -53.30
CA VAL A 15 50.57 -41.29 -53.96
C VAL A 15 49.12 -41.39 -53.42
N SER A 16 48.03 -41.57 -54.18
CA SER A 16 47.52 -41.31 -55.55
C SER A 16 46.12 -41.94 -55.60
N ALA A 17 45.18 -41.33 -56.33
CA ALA A 17 44.27 -41.95 -57.33
C ALA A 17 42.95 -41.15 -57.43
N ASN A 18 42.72 -40.30 -58.45
CA ASN A 18 42.33 -40.52 -59.86
C ASN A 18 40.87 -40.97 -60.11
N ASN A 19 40.09 -40.07 -60.75
CA ASN A 19 39.35 -40.23 -62.03
C ASN A 19 38.27 -39.12 -62.13
N ALA A 20 38.29 -38.17 -63.08
CA ALA A 20 37.96 -38.27 -64.52
C ALA A 20 36.52 -38.79 -64.76
N GLY A 21 35.61 -38.20 -65.54
CA GLY A 21 35.57 -37.06 -66.46
C GLY A 21 34.12 -36.91 -67.01
N GLN A 22 33.82 -35.77 -67.64
CA GLN A 22 32.52 -35.30 -68.18
C GLN A 22 31.87 -36.20 -69.25
N VAL A 23 30.52 -36.18 -69.41
CA VAL A 23 29.78 -36.12 -70.70
C VAL A 23 28.36 -35.52 -70.55
N LEU A 24 27.95 -34.78 -71.59
CA LEU A 24 26.73 -34.05 -72.00
C LEU A 24 25.30 -34.60 -71.75
N GLU A 25 24.39 -33.63 -71.53
CA GLU A 25 23.02 -33.39 -72.04
C GLU A 25 21.99 -34.53 -72.29
N THR A 26 20.83 -34.38 -71.65
CA THR A 26 19.48 -34.63 -72.21
C THR A 26 18.40 -33.89 -71.37
N GLN A 27 17.62 -33.00 -71.98
CA GLN A 27 16.32 -32.48 -71.50
C GLN A 27 15.16 -33.30 -72.12
N PRO A 28 13.84 -33.15 -71.80
CA PRO A 28 13.14 -32.41 -70.73
C PRO A 28 12.09 -33.27 -69.97
N GLY A 29 11.58 -32.81 -68.80
CA GLY A 29 10.42 -33.47 -68.17
C GLY A 29 9.87 -32.78 -66.91
N GLU A 30 8.62 -32.32 -67.04
CA GLU A 30 7.61 -32.04 -66.00
C GLU A 30 7.73 -30.86 -65.02
N VAL A 31 6.67 -30.05 -65.05
CA VAL A 31 6.31 -28.94 -64.16
C VAL A 31 5.73 -29.51 -62.86
N GLY A 32 6.22 -29.07 -61.70
CA GLY A 32 5.66 -29.41 -60.40
C GLY A 32 6.02 -28.41 -59.30
N GLU A 33 5.05 -27.56 -58.96
CA GLU A 33 4.86 -26.72 -57.75
C GLU A 33 5.92 -25.66 -57.34
N PRO A 34 5.48 -24.42 -57.02
CA PRO A 34 6.36 -23.42 -56.42
C PRO A 34 6.63 -23.81 -54.97
N THR A 35 7.87 -24.18 -54.66
CA THR A 35 8.36 -24.34 -53.29
C THR A 35 8.10 -23.04 -52.51
N SER A 36 7.07 -23.05 -51.67
CA SER A 36 6.83 -22.02 -50.67
C SER A 36 8.07 -21.93 -49.80
N MET A 37 8.81 -20.82 -49.89
CA MET A 37 9.85 -20.50 -48.92
C MET A 37 9.22 -20.55 -47.53
N PRO A 38 9.83 -21.22 -46.54
CA PRO A 38 9.33 -21.15 -45.17
C PRO A 38 9.32 -19.68 -44.76
N ALA A 39 8.17 -19.18 -44.31
CA ALA A 39 8.06 -17.87 -43.72
C ALA A 39 9.14 -17.75 -42.64
N VAL A 40 10.09 -16.84 -42.83
CA VAL A 40 11.07 -16.47 -41.81
C VAL A 40 10.24 -15.96 -40.64
N GLN A 41 10.10 -16.79 -39.60
CA GLN A 41 9.54 -16.34 -38.34
C GLN A 41 10.43 -15.18 -37.90
N PRO A 42 9.86 -14.02 -37.51
CA PRO A 42 10.68 -12.95 -36.95
C PRO A 42 11.52 -13.57 -35.82
N PRO A 43 12.82 -13.21 -35.70
CA PRO A 43 13.67 -13.74 -34.66
C PRO A 43 12.92 -13.63 -33.34
N LEU A 44 12.71 -14.75 -32.65
CA LEU A 44 12.13 -14.72 -31.31
C LEU A 44 12.95 -13.73 -30.51
N GLU A 45 12.29 -12.75 -29.89
CA GLU A 45 12.93 -11.75 -29.03
C GLU A 45 13.93 -12.49 -28.15
N GLU A 46 15.23 -12.14 -28.27
CA GLU A 46 16.28 -12.75 -27.46
C GLU A 46 15.84 -12.62 -26.00
N TYR A 47 15.60 -13.76 -25.33
CA TYR A 47 15.32 -13.77 -23.91
C TYR A 47 16.57 -13.23 -23.22
N GLU A 48 16.57 -11.94 -22.89
CA GLU A 48 17.62 -11.32 -22.11
C GLU A 48 17.72 -12.10 -20.80
N GLU A 49 18.83 -12.81 -20.60
CA GLU A 49 19.02 -13.63 -19.40
C GLU A 49 18.88 -12.72 -18.18
N LEU A 50 17.92 -13.02 -17.30
CA LEU A 50 17.66 -12.23 -16.10
C LEU A 50 18.90 -12.29 -15.19
N THR A 51 19.78 -11.31 -15.32
CA THR A 51 20.86 -11.09 -14.37
C THR A 51 20.24 -10.84 -12.98
N PRO A 52 20.95 -11.16 -11.88
CA PRO A 52 20.41 -10.98 -10.53
C PRO A 52 19.89 -9.55 -10.27
N GLU A 53 20.55 -8.53 -10.85
CA GLU A 53 20.12 -7.13 -10.75
C GLU A 53 18.81 -6.86 -11.49
N LEU A 54 18.61 -7.43 -12.70
CA LEU A 54 17.36 -7.31 -13.44
C LEU A 54 16.17 -8.00 -12.72
N VAL A 55 16.41 -9.13 -12.04
CA VAL A 55 15.39 -9.80 -11.23
C VAL A 55 14.96 -8.92 -10.06
N GLU A 56 15.90 -8.25 -9.40
CA GLU A 56 15.64 -7.36 -8.27
C GLU A 56 14.84 -6.12 -8.71
N ASP A 57 15.21 -5.49 -9.83
CA ASP A 57 14.49 -4.36 -10.40
C ASP A 57 13.06 -4.74 -10.83
N GLU A 58 12.90 -5.91 -11.46
CA GLU A 58 11.58 -6.44 -11.81
C GLU A 58 10.73 -6.71 -10.56
N ALA A 59 11.34 -7.26 -9.50
CA ALA A 59 10.66 -7.53 -8.24
C ALA A 59 10.20 -6.25 -7.54
N ILE A 60 11.02 -5.19 -7.55
CA ILE A 60 10.66 -3.86 -7.01
C ILE A 60 9.49 -3.28 -7.79
N ARG A 61 9.54 -3.33 -9.12
CA ARG A 61 8.46 -2.84 -9.98
C ARG A 61 7.18 -3.63 -9.78
N GLY A 62 7.28 -4.96 -9.76
CA GLY A 62 6.17 -5.87 -9.50
C GLY A 62 5.51 -5.60 -8.16
N ASP A 63 6.28 -5.37 -7.11
CA ASP A 63 5.74 -5.03 -5.79
C ASP A 63 5.01 -3.68 -5.78
N PHE A 64 5.58 -2.66 -6.41
CA PHE A 64 4.90 -1.36 -6.56
C PHE A 64 3.55 -1.52 -7.27
N VAL A 65 3.53 -2.29 -8.37
CA VAL A 65 2.32 -2.58 -9.15
C VAL A 65 1.29 -3.33 -8.31
N ILE A 66 1.69 -4.40 -7.60
CA ILE A 66 0.78 -5.18 -6.76
C ILE A 66 0.21 -4.28 -5.66
N ARG A 67 1.03 -3.49 -4.96
CA ARG A 67 0.56 -2.60 -3.90
C ARG A 67 -0.52 -1.64 -4.40
N TRP A 68 -0.29 -0.99 -5.55
CA TRP A 68 -1.29 -0.09 -6.13
C TRP A 68 -2.50 -0.83 -6.70
N ALA A 69 -2.34 -2.06 -7.19
CA ALA A 69 -3.46 -2.91 -7.57
C ALA A 69 -4.37 -3.21 -6.37
N VAL A 70 -3.81 -3.47 -5.17
CA VAL A 70 -4.61 -3.65 -3.94
C VAL A 70 -5.36 -2.37 -3.58
N VAL A 71 -4.71 -1.21 -3.68
CA VAL A 71 -5.34 0.09 -3.39
C VAL A 71 -6.49 0.36 -4.37
N LEU A 72 -6.28 0.10 -5.66
CA LEU A 72 -7.31 0.23 -6.68
C LEU A 72 -8.46 -0.75 -6.42
N LEU A 73 -8.16 -2.01 -6.10
CA LEU A 73 -9.17 -3.01 -5.75
C LEU A 73 -9.98 -2.57 -4.53
N ALA A 74 -9.33 -2.01 -3.50
CA ALA A 74 -10.00 -1.47 -2.31
C ALA A 74 -10.96 -0.33 -2.67
N PHE A 75 -10.53 0.58 -3.55
CA PHE A 75 -11.39 1.65 -4.06
C PHE A 75 -12.61 1.10 -4.81
N LEU A 76 -12.41 0.14 -5.71
CA LEU A 76 -13.48 -0.46 -6.50
C LEU A 76 -14.48 -1.23 -5.63
N LEU A 77 -14.00 -2.07 -4.71
CA LEU A 77 -14.86 -2.86 -3.80
C LEU A 77 -15.61 -1.97 -2.80
N ALA A 78 -15.05 -0.81 -2.44
CA ALA A 78 -15.75 0.16 -1.61
C ALA A 78 -16.69 1.06 -2.41
N SER A 79 -16.63 1.10 -3.74
CA SER A 79 -17.53 1.90 -4.59
C SER A 79 -18.90 1.25 -4.74
N THR A 80 -19.64 1.17 -3.63
CA THR A 80 -20.95 0.52 -3.56
C THR A 80 -22.04 1.52 -3.17
N LYS A 81 -23.28 1.21 -3.59
CA LYS A 81 -24.45 2.03 -3.28
C LYS A 81 -24.66 2.13 -1.77
N VAL A 82 -25.01 3.34 -1.31
CA VAL A 82 -25.39 3.59 0.09
C VAL A 82 -26.81 3.04 0.31
N GLY A 83 -26.93 2.02 1.15
CA GLY A 83 -28.22 1.37 1.45
C GLY A 83 -28.57 1.31 2.94
N ASP A 84 -27.72 1.84 3.82
CA ASP A 84 -27.94 1.80 5.27
C ASP A 84 -28.75 3.02 5.73
N ALA A 85 -29.86 2.77 6.44
CA ALA A 85 -30.69 3.81 7.04
C ALA A 85 -29.90 4.66 8.05
N SER A 86 -28.94 4.06 8.75
CA SER A 86 -28.10 4.76 9.72
C SER A 86 -27.26 5.85 9.06
N THR A 87 -26.74 5.60 7.84
CA THR A 87 -26.02 6.60 7.05
C THR A 87 -26.93 7.78 6.66
N LEU A 88 -28.21 7.53 6.39
CA LEU A 88 -29.16 8.62 6.08
C LEU A 88 -29.38 9.54 7.27
N VAL A 89 -29.49 8.96 8.48
CA VAL A 89 -29.57 9.74 9.73
C VAL A 89 -28.31 10.59 9.90
N GLN A 90 -27.11 10.03 9.69
CA GLN A 90 -25.85 10.76 9.80
C GLN A 90 -25.75 11.93 8.81
N ILE A 91 -26.18 11.73 7.56
CA ILE A 91 -26.25 12.80 6.55
C ILE A 91 -27.19 13.91 7.03
N LYS A 92 -28.38 13.56 7.52
CA LYS A 92 -29.36 14.54 8.02
C LYS A 92 -28.87 15.27 9.26
N THR A 93 -28.23 14.56 10.18
CA THR A 93 -27.55 15.14 11.33
C THR A 93 -26.50 16.14 10.90
N GLY A 94 -25.62 15.79 9.96
CA GLY A 94 -24.61 16.69 9.42
C GLY A 94 -25.18 17.96 8.80
N GLN A 95 -26.24 17.83 7.99
CA GLN A 95 -26.94 18.97 7.40
C GLN A 95 -27.60 19.87 8.46
N TYR A 96 -28.16 19.27 9.51
CA TYR A 96 -28.74 20.00 10.63
C TYR A 96 -27.66 20.79 11.40
N LEU A 97 -26.54 20.16 11.76
CA LEU A 97 -25.43 20.83 12.43
C LEU A 97 -24.86 21.96 11.54
N ALA A 98 -24.63 21.72 10.26
CA ALA A 98 -24.11 22.75 9.35
C ALA A 98 -25.01 24.00 9.28
N SER A 99 -26.32 23.87 9.52
CA SER A 99 -27.29 24.98 9.48
C SER A 99 -27.60 25.62 10.85
N HIS A 100 -27.40 24.91 11.95
CA HIS A 100 -27.78 25.35 13.31
C HIS A 100 -26.58 25.51 14.26
N GLY A 101 -25.37 25.20 13.80
CA GLY A 101 -24.12 25.29 14.55
C GLY A 101 -23.33 23.97 14.54
N PHE A 102 -22.00 24.07 14.58
CA PHE A 102 -21.13 22.88 14.48
C PHE A 102 -21.24 21.92 15.66
N LEU A 103 -21.76 22.35 16.81
CA LEU A 103 -21.85 21.53 18.01
C LEU A 103 -23.22 20.87 18.12
N PRO A 104 -23.29 19.58 18.54
CA PRO A 104 -24.56 18.90 18.75
C PRO A 104 -25.45 19.64 19.77
N PRO A 105 -26.76 19.77 19.50
CA PRO A 105 -27.70 20.27 20.49
C PRO A 105 -27.80 19.29 21.67
N ARG A 106 -28.19 19.82 22.84
CA ARG A 106 -28.35 18.99 24.05
C ARG A 106 -29.47 17.96 23.92
N ASN A 107 -30.51 18.28 23.15
CA ASN A 107 -31.74 17.50 23.01
C ASN A 107 -31.86 16.87 21.61
N ASP A 108 -32.53 15.73 21.51
CA ASP A 108 -32.76 15.04 20.24
C ASP A 108 -33.81 15.76 19.38
N VAL A 109 -33.36 16.34 18.28
CA VAL A 109 -34.20 17.09 17.32
C VAL A 109 -34.89 16.19 16.29
N PHE A 110 -34.48 14.93 16.18
CA PHE A 110 -35.03 13.97 15.21
C PHE A 110 -36.07 13.03 15.85
N SER A 111 -36.13 12.97 17.18
CA SER A 111 -37.11 12.17 17.91
C SER A 111 -38.48 12.85 18.01
N ALA A 112 -39.51 12.20 17.45
CA ALA A 112 -40.88 12.69 17.48
C ALA A 112 -41.59 12.50 18.84
N THR A 113 -41.11 11.58 19.70
CA THR A 113 -41.79 11.20 20.95
C THR A 113 -40.97 11.47 22.21
N ALA A 114 -39.66 11.72 22.08
CA ALA A 114 -38.75 11.89 23.21
C ALA A 114 -37.81 13.10 23.00
N THR A 115 -38.40 14.26 22.74
CA THR A 115 -37.67 15.52 22.46
C THR A 115 -36.85 16.02 23.66
N ASP A 116 -37.18 15.63 24.88
CA ASP A 116 -36.42 16.00 26.10
C ASP A 116 -35.23 15.07 26.37
N ARG A 117 -34.99 14.06 25.52
CA ARG A 117 -33.89 13.12 25.71
C ARG A 117 -32.56 13.76 25.33
N LEU A 118 -31.57 13.58 26.20
CA LEU A 118 -30.18 13.94 25.91
C LEU A 118 -29.67 13.18 24.68
N TRP A 119 -29.09 13.91 23.72
CA TRP A 119 -28.52 13.35 22.51
C TRP A 119 -27.01 13.55 22.43
N PRO A 120 -26.21 12.68 23.08
CA PRO A 120 -24.76 12.73 22.96
C PRO A 120 -24.33 12.20 21.59
N ASN A 121 -24.07 13.10 20.63
CA ASN A 121 -23.50 12.72 19.34
C ASN A 121 -21.96 12.76 19.40
N LEU A 122 -21.36 11.60 19.65
CA LEU A 122 -19.89 11.43 19.74
C LEU A 122 -19.21 11.47 18.35
N SER A 123 -19.94 11.23 17.26
CA SER A 123 -19.42 11.22 15.88
C SER A 123 -19.82 12.47 15.10
N TRP A 124 -20.06 13.58 15.79
CA TRP A 124 -20.57 14.82 15.21
C TRP A 124 -19.70 15.36 14.06
N GLY A 125 -18.37 15.23 14.16
CA GLY A 125 -17.46 15.64 13.11
C GLY A 125 -17.58 14.78 11.85
N PHE A 126 -17.82 13.47 12.01
CA PHE A 126 -18.07 12.59 10.87
C PHE A 126 -19.39 12.94 10.19
N ASP A 127 -20.43 13.20 10.97
CA ASP A 127 -21.74 13.60 10.44
C ASP A 127 -21.63 14.90 9.64
N LEU A 128 -20.90 15.91 10.13
CA LEU A 128 -20.63 17.16 9.40
C LEU A 128 -19.93 16.91 8.06
N ILE A 129 -18.93 16.04 8.01
CA ILE A 129 -18.25 15.65 6.76
C ILE A 129 -19.25 14.99 5.81
N LEU A 130 -20.03 14.02 6.30
CA LEU A 130 -21.03 13.30 5.50
C LEU A 130 -22.10 14.25 4.94
N GLY A 131 -22.65 15.13 5.76
CA GLY A 131 -23.62 16.15 5.36
C GLY A 131 -23.06 17.12 4.32
N SER A 132 -21.80 17.52 4.46
CA SER A 132 -21.12 18.41 3.51
C SER A 132 -20.86 17.73 2.17
N VAL A 133 -20.32 16.51 2.18
CA VAL A 133 -20.07 15.72 0.96
C VAL A 133 -21.37 15.43 0.22
N TYR A 134 -22.44 15.08 0.96
CA TYR A 134 -23.75 14.84 0.37
C TYR A 134 -24.33 16.12 -0.26
N SER A 135 -24.15 17.27 0.37
CA SER A 135 -24.67 18.54 -0.16
C SER A 135 -23.94 18.97 -1.45
N LEU A 136 -22.67 18.57 -1.62
CA LEU A 136 -21.89 18.90 -2.82
C LEU A 136 -22.09 17.91 -3.99
N ALA A 137 -22.13 16.60 -3.70
CA ALA A 137 -22.08 15.56 -4.73
C ALA A 137 -23.08 14.41 -4.52
N GLY A 138 -24.04 14.58 -3.61
CA GLY A 138 -25.08 13.60 -3.33
C GLY A 138 -24.53 12.24 -2.90
N PHE A 139 -25.28 11.17 -3.21
CA PHE A 139 -24.88 9.80 -2.90
C PHE A 139 -23.61 9.34 -3.65
N VAL A 140 -23.34 9.91 -4.83
CA VAL A 140 -22.11 9.62 -5.58
C VAL A 140 -20.90 10.13 -4.80
N GLY A 141 -20.98 11.33 -4.25
CA GLY A 141 -19.97 11.90 -3.35
C GLY A 141 -19.71 11.02 -2.13
N ILE A 142 -20.77 10.50 -1.50
CA ILE A 142 -20.63 9.61 -0.33
C ILE A 142 -19.93 8.30 -0.71
N SER A 143 -20.32 7.69 -1.83
CA SER A 143 -19.66 6.48 -2.34
C SER A 143 -18.19 6.73 -2.62
N ALA A 144 -17.86 7.83 -3.30
CA ALA A 144 -16.48 8.20 -3.62
C ALA A 144 -15.65 8.52 -2.35
N PHE A 145 -16.22 9.25 -1.38
CA PHE A 145 -15.58 9.53 -0.10
C PHE A 145 -15.25 8.24 0.65
N LYS A 146 -16.22 7.33 0.77
CA LYS A 146 -16.02 6.03 1.41
C LYS A 146 -14.92 5.23 0.69
N ALA A 147 -14.98 5.18 -0.64
CA ALA A 147 -13.99 4.47 -1.45
C ALA A 147 -12.58 5.03 -1.27
N LEU A 148 -12.45 6.36 -1.19
CA LEU A 148 -11.17 7.02 -0.95
C LEU A 148 -10.62 6.71 0.44
N VAL A 149 -11.45 6.79 1.49
CA VAL A 149 -11.03 6.48 2.87
C VAL A 149 -10.56 5.02 2.97
N VAL A 150 -11.29 4.08 2.36
CA VAL A 150 -10.90 2.67 2.32
C VAL A 150 -9.59 2.49 1.53
N ALA A 151 -9.46 3.12 0.37
CA ALA A 151 -8.24 3.03 -0.44
C ALA A 151 -7.01 3.54 0.32
N ILE A 152 -7.12 4.69 1.00
CA ILE A 152 -6.05 5.23 1.86
C ILE A 152 -5.72 4.25 2.99
N THR A 153 -6.74 3.67 3.63
CA THR A 153 -6.55 2.68 4.70
C THR A 153 -5.71 1.50 4.21
N PHE A 154 -6.06 0.91 3.07
CA PHE A 154 -5.32 -0.22 2.50
C PHE A 154 -3.95 0.19 1.92
N ALA A 155 -3.81 1.43 1.44
CA ALA A 155 -2.51 1.97 1.04
C ALA A 155 -1.53 2.06 2.21
N LEU A 156 -2.03 2.47 3.39
CA LEU A 156 -1.27 2.50 4.64
C LEU A 156 -0.92 1.09 5.10
N VAL A 157 -1.88 0.17 5.15
CA VAL A 157 -1.65 -1.23 5.53
C VAL A 157 -0.61 -1.88 4.62
N ALA A 158 -0.71 -1.68 3.31
CA ALA A 158 0.24 -2.23 2.35
C ALA A 158 1.65 -1.60 2.43
N SER A 159 1.81 -0.41 3.02
CA SER A 159 3.17 0.13 3.34
C SER A 159 3.83 -0.50 4.56
N ILE A 160 3.07 -1.17 5.43
CA ILE A 160 3.61 -1.70 6.68
C ILE A 160 4.29 -3.03 6.36
N SER A 161 5.53 -2.96 5.89
CA SER A 161 6.34 -4.13 5.53
C SER A 161 7.50 -4.32 6.51
N ARG A 162 7.90 -5.57 6.75
CA ARG A 162 9.07 -5.87 7.58
C ARG A 162 10.31 -5.98 6.71
N ARG A 163 11.43 -5.42 7.18
CA ARG A 163 12.74 -5.62 6.56
C ARG A 163 13.06 -7.12 6.48
N GLY A 164 13.47 -7.58 5.29
CA GLY A 164 13.81 -8.98 5.02
C GLY A 164 12.61 -9.88 4.67
N LEU A 165 11.37 -9.38 4.70
CA LEU A 165 10.25 -10.04 4.05
C LEU A 165 9.99 -9.38 2.69
N PRO A 166 9.66 -10.16 1.66
CA PRO A 166 9.31 -9.59 0.39
C PRO A 166 7.98 -8.83 0.53
N THR A 167 7.95 -7.63 -0.01
CA THR A 167 6.86 -6.67 0.14
C THR A 167 5.56 -7.16 -0.52
N TRP A 168 5.65 -7.98 -1.58
CA TRP A 168 4.48 -8.60 -2.23
C TRP A 168 3.62 -9.42 -1.27
N TRP A 169 4.23 -10.03 -0.24
CA TRP A 169 3.51 -10.79 0.78
C TRP A 169 2.55 -9.90 1.58
N THR A 170 2.97 -8.68 1.90
CA THR A 170 2.14 -7.68 2.61
C THR A 170 0.89 -7.34 1.78
N SER A 171 1.08 -7.17 0.47
CA SER A 171 0.00 -6.86 -0.46
C SER A 171 -0.99 -8.04 -0.60
N ILE A 172 -0.51 -9.28 -0.62
CA ILE A 172 -1.41 -10.46 -0.60
C ILE A 172 -2.21 -10.51 0.70
N CYS A 173 -1.56 -10.36 1.86
CA CYS A 173 -2.27 -10.32 3.15
C CYS A 173 -3.30 -9.18 3.20
N ALA A 174 -2.95 -8.00 2.68
CA ALA A 174 -3.86 -6.86 2.58
C ALA A 174 -5.06 -7.18 1.66
N THR A 175 -4.83 -7.86 0.53
CA THR A 175 -5.90 -8.31 -0.38
C THR A 175 -6.84 -9.30 0.30
N LEU A 176 -6.31 -10.30 1.01
CA LEU A 176 -7.12 -11.27 1.75
C LEU A 176 -7.94 -10.59 2.86
N ALA A 177 -7.33 -9.65 3.59
CA ALA A 177 -8.02 -8.86 4.60
C ALA A 177 -9.16 -8.02 3.99
N LEU A 178 -8.91 -7.39 2.84
CA LEU A 178 -9.90 -6.63 2.08
C LEU A 178 -11.08 -7.52 1.67
N LEU A 179 -10.81 -8.68 1.06
CA LEU A 179 -11.84 -9.63 0.67
C LEU A 179 -12.63 -10.15 1.88
N ALA A 180 -12.00 -10.34 3.03
CA ALA A 180 -12.70 -10.76 4.24
C ALA A 180 -13.63 -9.66 4.81
N CYS A 181 -13.28 -8.38 4.67
CA CYS A 181 -14.00 -7.29 5.32
C CYS A 181 -14.89 -6.44 4.40
N HIS A 182 -14.75 -6.54 3.07
CA HIS A 182 -15.38 -5.61 2.11
C HIS A 182 -16.91 -5.44 2.29
N MET A 183 -17.63 -6.52 2.61
CA MET A 183 -19.08 -6.50 2.86
C MET A 183 -19.49 -5.66 4.09
N ARG A 184 -18.55 -5.37 5.00
CA ARG A 184 -18.78 -4.56 6.21
C ARG A 184 -18.35 -3.10 6.04
N LEU A 185 -17.80 -2.73 4.88
CA LEU A 185 -17.33 -1.37 4.60
C LEU A 185 -18.50 -0.46 4.18
N THR A 186 -19.22 0.02 5.19
CA THR A 186 -20.34 0.96 5.06
C THR A 186 -19.87 2.41 5.28
N ALA A 187 -20.63 3.40 4.80
CA ALA A 187 -20.33 4.82 5.03
C ALA A 187 -20.75 5.23 6.46
N GLN A 188 -20.12 4.60 7.44
CA GLN A 188 -20.32 4.81 8.87
C GLN A 188 -18.98 5.21 9.51
N PRO A 189 -18.97 5.74 10.74
CA PRO A 189 -17.74 6.11 11.46
C PRO A 189 -16.71 4.97 11.55
N THR A 190 -17.13 3.72 11.34
CA THR A 190 -16.26 2.53 11.35
C THR A 190 -15.10 2.64 10.36
N ILE A 191 -15.32 3.24 9.19
CA ILE A 191 -14.24 3.43 8.20
C ILE A 191 -13.17 4.39 8.70
N VAL A 192 -13.56 5.37 9.52
CA VAL A 192 -12.61 6.29 10.16
C VAL A 192 -11.81 5.55 11.22
N THR A 193 -12.42 4.64 11.97
CA THR A 193 -11.69 3.80 12.93
C THR A 193 -10.67 2.88 12.25
N LEU A 194 -11.02 2.28 11.11
CA LEU A 194 -10.06 1.49 10.34
C LEU A 194 -8.91 2.35 9.83
N LEU A 195 -9.20 3.54 9.29
CA LEU A 195 -8.18 4.50 8.84
C LEU A 195 -7.28 4.96 9.98
N GLY A 196 -7.87 5.31 11.13
CA GLY A 196 -7.17 5.74 12.32
C GLY A 196 -6.23 4.65 12.85
N LEU A 197 -6.70 3.40 12.96
CA LEU A 197 -5.87 2.27 13.37
C LEU A 197 -4.72 2.03 12.39
N ALA A 198 -5.01 2.02 11.08
CA ALA A 198 -3.98 1.87 10.06
C ALA A 198 -2.93 2.99 10.14
N THR A 199 -3.37 4.22 10.38
CA THR A 199 -2.52 5.40 10.57
C THR A 199 -1.64 5.24 11.81
N VAL A 200 -2.20 4.87 12.96
CA VAL A 200 -1.43 4.61 14.20
C VAL A 200 -0.37 3.54 13.96
N PHE A 201 -0.73 2.40 13.36
CA PHE A 201 0.24 1.34 13.07
C PHE A 201 1.31 1.77 12.07
N PHE A 202 0.95 2.54 11.05
CA PHE A 202 1.90 3.09 10.09
C PHE A 202 2.88 4.08 10.74
N LEU A 203 2.42 5.00 11.59
CA LEU A 203 3.29 5.93 12.31
C LEU A 203 4.22 5.20 13.28
N LEU A 204 3.72 4.19 14.00
CA LEU A 204 4.53 3.35 14.89
C LEU A 204 5.56 2.53 14.10
N HIS A 205 5.17 2.00 12.95
CA HIS A 205 6.08 1.28 12.04
C HIS A 205 7.19 2.20 11.54
N ARG A 206 6.84 3.37 11.00
CA ARG A 206 7.80 4.39 10.56
C ARG A 206 8.75 4.83 11.69
N PHE A 207 8.21 5.05 12.89
CA PHE A 207 9.00 5.40 14.07
C PHE A 207 10.05 4.33 14.41
N ARG A 208 9.73 3.05 14.22
CA ARG A 208 10.67 1.94 14.43
C ARG A 208 11.74 1.88 13.35
N GLU A 209 11.38 2.10 12.09
CA GLU A 209 12.33 2.08 10.96
C GLU A 209 13.35 3.23 11.04
N GLU A 210 12.91 4.43 11.39
CA GLU A 210 13.78 5.60 11.56
C GLU A 210 14.88 5.34 12.62
N ARG A 211 14.56 4.58 13.68
CA ARG A 211 15.54 4.20 14.71
C ARG A 211 16.56 3.18 14.22
N SER A 212 16.14 2.21 13.41
CA SER A 212 17.05 1.18 12.89
C SER A 212 18.10 1.71 11.91
N ASN A 213 17.91 2.93 11.38
CA ASN A 213 18.86 3.55 10.48
C ASN A 213 19.89 4.44 11.16
N ASP A 214 19.84 4.65 12.49
CA ASP A 214 20.83 5.38 13.33
C ASP A 214 21.71 6.42 12.58
N LEU A 215 21.07 7.41 11.95
CA LEU A 215 21.76 8.61 11.44
C LEU A 215 21.73 9.69 12.53
N PRO A 216 22.83 10.42 12.79
CA PRO A 216 22.88 11.50 13.79
C PRO A 216 21.79 12.57 13.60
N ASP A 217 21.36 12.82 12.35
CA ASP A 217 20.35 13.81 11.99
C ASP A 217 18.89 13.30 12.06
N ALA A 218 18.64 12.05 12.46
CA ALA A 218 17.29 11.46 12.52
C ALA A 218 16.45 11.95 13.74
N GLN A 219 17.06 12.69 14.66
CA GLN A 219 16.44 13.14 15.92
C GLN A 219 15.19 14.04 15.76
N PRO A 220 15.14 15.05 14.87
CA PRO A 220 13.93 15.86 14.66
C PRO A 220 12.78 15.08 14.01
N GLN A 221 13.08 14.10 13.14
CA GLN A 221 12.04 13.39 12.39
C GLN A 221 11.25 12.41 13.26
N GLN A 222 11.95 11.70 14.16
CA GLN A 222 11.33 10.77 15.09
C GLN A 222 10.36 11.48 16.06
N THR A 223 10.70 12.69 16.49
CA THR A 223 9.84 13.52 17.35
C THR A 223 8.59 13.99 16.61
N ARG A 224 8.70 14.32 15.31
CA ARG A 224 7.54 14.70 14.48
C ARG A 224 6.51 13.58 14.36
N SER A 225 6.94 12.33 14.18
CA SER A 225 6.02 11.19 14.11
C SER A 225 5.21 11.02 15.41
N LEU A 226 5.86 11.22 16.57
CA LEU A 226 5.19 11.17 17.87
C LEU A 226 4.14 12.30 18.05
N TRP A 227 4.43 13.52 17.63
CA TRP A 227 3.46 14.62 17.69
C TRP A 227 2.32 14.44 16.67
N ALA A 228 2.62 13.91 15.49
CA ALA A 228 1.60 13.58 14.50
C ALA A 228 0.58 12.57 15.05
N LEU A 229 1.02 11.64 15.91
CA LEU A 229 0.12 10.71 16.59
C LEU A 229 -0.91 11.47 17.46
N GLY A 230 -0.47 12.44 18.25
CA GLY A 230 -1.37 13.28 19.06
C GLY A 230 -2.42 13.99 18.21
N LEU A 231 -2.00 14.59 17.08
CA LEU A 231 -2.92 15.24 16.15
C LEU A 231 -3.94 14.27 15.55
N VAL A 232 -3.50 13.05 15.19
CA VAL A 232 -4.39 12.00 14.69
C VAL A 232 -5.47 11.66 15.72
N PHE A 233 -5.13 11.52 17.00
CA PHE A 233 -6.11 11.24 18.05
C PHE A 233 -7.11 12.38 18.26
N VAL A 234 -6.65 13.63 18.24
CA VAL A 234 -7.52 14.82 18.35
C VAL A 234 -8.53 14.86 17.22
N VAL A 235 -8.11 14.60 15.98
CA VAL A 235 -9.04 14.55 14.85
C VAL A 235 -9.96 13.34 14.97
N TRP A 236 -9.42 12.17 15.28
CA TRP A 236 -10.17 10.92 15.29
C TRP A 236 -11.22 10.85 16.39
N CYS A 237 -10.96 11.33 17.61
CA CYS A 237 -11.94 11.31 18.70
C CYS A 237 -13.20 12.12 18.40
N ASN A 238 -13.11 13.12 17.52
CA ASN A 238 -14.25 13.93 17.05
C ASN A 238 -15.03 13.27 15.89
N LEU A 239 -14.43 12.28 15.22
CA LEU A 239 -15.05 11.57 14.10
C LEU A 239 -15.66 10.23 14.52
N ASP A 240 -15.09 9.53 15.51
CA ASP A 240 -15.60 8.25 15.98
C ASP A 240 -15.27 8.01 17.46
N SER A 241 -16.24 7.52 18.22
CA SER A 241 -16.09 7.21 19.65
C SER A 241 -15.13 6.05 19.91
N ARG A 242 -14.83 5.24 18.90
CA ARG A 242 -13.94 4.07 18.97
C ARG A 242 -12.45 4.40 18.87
N ALA A 243 -12.07 5.67 18.91
CA ALA A 243 -10.67 6.08 19.01
C ALA A 243 -9.94 5.43 20.22
N PHE A 244 -10.65 4.94 21.24
CA PHE A 244 -10.07 4.21 22.37
C PHE A 244 -9.33 2.93 21.95
N LEU A 245 -9.68 2.34 20.81
CA LEU A 245 -8.97 1.19 20.24
C LEU A 245 -7.54 1.57 19.87
N GLY A 246 -7.36 2.72 19.22
CA GLY A 246 -6.03 3.27 18.94
C GLY A 246 -5.25 3.53 20.23
N LEU A 247 -5.90 4.10 21.24
CA LEU A 247 -5.26 4.39 22.53
C LEU A 247 -4.83 3.10 23.23
N SER A 248 -5.64 2.05 23.17
CA SER A 248 -5.33 0.72 23.71
C SER A 248 -4.10 0.12 23.01
N CYS A 249 -4.02 0.21 21.68
CA CYS A 249 -2.85 -0.23 20.93
C CYS A 249 -1.60 0.58 21.27
N LEU A 250 -1.73 1.90 21.40
CA LEU A 250 -0.63 2.77 21.78
C LEU A 250 -0.14 2.45 23.20
N LEU A 251 -1.05 2.29 24.15
CA LEU A 251 -0.72 1.92 25.53
C LEU A 251 0.00 0.58 25.58
N LEU A 252 -0.51 -0.44 24.89
CA LEU A 252 0.15 -1.74 24.82
C LEU A 252 1.55 -1.65 24.20
N TYR A 253 1.72 -0.82 23.18
CA TYR A 253 3.02 -0.53 22.59
C TYR A 253 3.97 0.15 23.59
N THR A 254 3.48 1.16 24.34
CA THR A 254 4.26 1.85 25.38
C THR A 254 4.74 0.89 26.46
N VAL A 255 3.85 0.02 26.93
CA VAL A 255 4.13 -0.97 27.96
C VAL A 255 5.14 -1.99 27.44
N GLY A 256 4.96 -2.49 26.22
CA GLY A 256 5.91 -3.39 25.57
C GLY A 256 7.32 -2.80 25.50
N GLU A 257 7.45 -1.52 25.17
CA GLU A 257 8.74 -0.83 25.10
C GLU A 257 9.36 -0.60 26.50
N THR A 258 8.55 -0.28 27.51
CA THR A 258 9.05 -0.18 28.90
C THR A 258 9.55 -1.52 29.44
N LEU A 259 8.85 -2.61 29.15
CA LEU A 259 9.26 -3.95 29.53
C LEU A 259 10.54 -4.34 28.78
N ALA A 260 10.61 -4.10 27.47
CA ALA A 260 11.79 -4.40 26.68
C ALA A 260 13.05 -3.66 27.19
N ALA A 261 12.91 -2.39 27.58
CA ALA A 261 13.98 -1.61 28.20
C ALA A 261 14.40 -2.18 29.57
N THR A 262 13.43 -2.63 30.38
CA THR A 262 13.69 -3.21 31.71
C THR A 262 14.39 -4.58 31.61
N PHE A 263 13.93 -5.44 30.70
CA PHE A 263 14.48 -6.78 30.48
C PHE A 263 15.72 -6.81 29.58
N LYS A 264 16.33 -5.66 29.25
CA LYS A 264 17.48 -5.53 28.32
C LYS A 264 17.31 -6.32 27.01
N THR A 265 16.07 -6.49 26.57
CA THR A 265 15.74 -7.14 25.30
C THR A 265 15.83 -6.09 24.19
N ARG A 266 15.75 -6.48 22.89
CA ARG A 266 15.69 -5.52 21.77
C ARG A 266 14.46 -4.59 21.92
N SER A 267 14.62 -3.47 22.61
CA SER A 267 13.65 -2.38 22.67
C SER A 267 13.79 -1.50 21.44
N ALA A 268 12.66 -1.08 20.85
CA ALA A 268 12.66 -0.12 19.76
C ALA A 268 12.82 1.32 20.25
N LEU A 269 12.87 1.61 21.57
CA LEU A 269 13.24 2.93 22.12
C LEU A 269 14.60 3.00 22.83
N ALA A 270 15.25 4.17 22.73
CA ALA A 270 16.36 4.53 23.61
C ALA A 270 15.78 4.92 24.98
N PRO A 271 16.48 4.65 26.10
CA PRO A 271 15.93 4.81 27.45
C PRO A 271 15.38 6.22 27.74
N GLY A 272 15.90 7.29 27.11
CA GLY A 272 15.39 8.67 27.26
C GLY A 272 14.10 9.00 26.48
N LYS A 273 13.73 8.20 25.48
CA LYS A 273 12.57 8.48 24.61
C LYS A 273 11.27 7.82 25.10
N VAL A 274 11.36 6.85 26.00
CA VAL A 274 10.20 6.21 26.64
C VAL A 274 9.33 7.25 27.36
N ARG A 275 9.97 8.27 27.98
CA ARG A 275 9.27 9.40 28.60
C ARG A 275 8.42 10.20 27.61
N HIS A 276 8.94 10.48 26.41
CA HIS A 276 8.20 11.21 25.38
C HIS A 276 6.98 10.42 24.89
N LEU A 277 7.13 9.10 24.78
CA LEU A 277 6.05 8.22 24.35
C LEU A 277 4.92 8.20 25.41
N TRP A 278 5.25 8.11 26.70
CA TRP A 278 4.27 8.28 27.78
C TRP A 278 3.58 9.64 27.79
N ILE A 279 4.31 10.73 27.52
CA ILE A 279 3.73 12.07 27.41
C ILE A 279 2.70 12.10 26.26
N VAL A 280 3.04 11.55 25.10
CA VAL A 280 2.14 11.49 23.95
C VAL A 280 0.92 10.64 24.26
N THR A 281 1.08 9.47 24.90
CA THR A 281 -0.04 8.64 25.31
C THR A 281 -0.95 9.35 26.31
N ALA A 282 -0.37 10.12 27.25
CA ALA A 282 -1.15 10.93 28.19
C ALA A 282 -1.88 12.07 27.48
N ILE A 283 -1.27 12.74 26.50
CA ILE A 283 -1.92 13.76 25.66
C ILE A 283 -3.07 13.14 24.86
N CYS A 284 -2.86 11.98 24.25
CA CYS A 284 -3.91 11.28 23.52
C CYS A 284 -5.07 10.87 24.43
N ALA A 285 -4.77 10.38 25.64
CA ALA A 285 -5.79 10.05 26.64
C ALA A 285 -6.56 11.29 27.11
N ALA A 286 -5.86 12.40 27.34
CA ALA A 286 -6.48 13.67 27.72
C ALA A 286 -7.36 14.26 26.60
N ALA A 287 -6.98 14.09 25.34
CA ALA A 287 -7.78 14.51 24.18
C ALA A 287 -9.07 13.70 24.00
N MET A 288 -9.23 12.60 24.74
CA MET A 288 -10.38 11.70 24.67
C MET A 288 -11.35 11.86 25.86
N LEU A 289 -10.97 12.64 26.88
CA LEU A 289 -11.79 12.97 28.05
C LEU A 289 -12.62 14.23 27.79
#